data_AF-A0A3B0AZ02-F1
#
_entry.id   AF-A0A3B0AZ02-F1
#
_cell.length_a   1.000
_cell.length_b   1.000
_cell.length_c   1.000
_cell.angle_alpha   90.00
_cell.angle_beta   90.00
_cell.angle_gamma   90.00
#
_symmetry.space_group_name_H-M   'P 1'
#
loop_
_entity.id
_entity.type
_entity.pdbx_description
1 polymer ?
#
loop_
_entity_poly.entity_id
_entity_poly.type
_entity_poly.pdbx_seq_one_letter_code
_entity_poly.pdbx_strand_id
1 'polypeptide(L)'
;MGEDPLAAAERSGDAEGRPGTGTEPSFAELLGRALTEPDVDQPVWFATTFAAHERDDPAVRAEAAALRDRPDPLERHFGAQVLRLALLYDESGDDSFERPIVDLFLSWAAEEEDPRVMRPLTAGLADALDPRAEQALHTLIHHPDPEVRCWAISGLTSPAASGEPEALAAALACTRDPDAAVREQACRALTGSPAPADALAACLTDEAEAVRVTAAIGLFLRDDTRGDAVLRALGPVEEGSPYYGAFHQVRYHHRALSTAD
;
A
#
# COMPACT_ATOMS: atom_id res chain seq x y z
N MET A 1 29.51 -14.65 -4.75
CA MET A 1 29.84 -14.87 -3.33
C MET A 1 29.78 -13.50 -2.67
N GLY A 2 28.55 -13.01 -2.48
CA GLY A 2 28.26 -11.70 -1.90
C GLY A 2 27.29 -11.98 -0.75
N GLU A 3 27.67 -11.55 0.43
CA GLU A 3 26.96 -11.86 1.68
C GLU A 3 25.63 -11.11 1.72
N ASP A 4 24.61 -11.83 2.16
CA ASP A 4 23.24 -11.37 2.39
C ASP A 4 23.20 -10.39 3.57
N PRO A 5 22.73 -9.15 3.37
CA PRO A 5 22.67 -8.13 4.43
C PRO A 5 21.62 -8.43 5.52
N LEU A 6 20.68 -9.36 5.30
CA LEU A 6 19.75 -9.82 6.34
C LEU A 6 20.42 -10.82 7.30
N ALA A 7 21.30 -11.68 6.80
CA ALA A 7 21.97 -12.72 7.60
C ALA A 7 23.12 -12.20 8.48
N ALA A 8 23.55 -10.94 8.31
CA ALA A 8 24.55 -10.28 9.15
C ALA A 8 23.96 -9.64 10.42
N ALA A 9 22.65 -9.35 10.44
CA ALA A 9 21.99 -8.72 11.59
C ALA A 9 21.72 -9.71 12.74
N GLU A 10 21.60 -11.01 12.46
CA GLU A 10 21.16 -12.01 13.45
C GLU A 10 22.29 -12.77 14.15
N ARG A 11 23.57 -12.53 13.79
CA ARG A 11 24.73 -13.26 14.34
C ARG A 11 25.72 -12.43 15.16
N SER A 12 25.34 -11.23 15.58
CA SER A 12 26.12 -10.40 16.52
C SER A 12 25.38 -10.18 17.84
N GLY A 13 24.66 -11.20 18.32
CA GLY A 13 24.23 -11.27 19.71
C GLY A 13 25.37 -11.80 20.57
N ASP A 14 26.34 -10.95 20.91
CA ASP A 14 27.09 -11.05 22.16
C ASP A 14 27.79 -9.73 22.49
N ALA A 15 27.24 -9.09 23.52
CA ALA A 15 27.89 -8.21 24.50
C ALA A 15 28.93 -7.19 24.02
N GLU A 16 28.48 -6.04 23.49
CA GLU A 16 29.24 -4.78 23.67
C GLU A 16 28.38 -3.53 23.49
N GLY A 17 28.27 -2.75 24.58
CA GLY A 17 27.95 -1.33 24.56
C GLY A 17 26.53 -0.94 24.19
N ARG A 18 25.62 -0.86 25.18
CA ARG A 18 24.52 0.12 25.13
C ARG A 18 25.13 1.49 24.77
N PRO A 19 24.80 2.10 23.61
CA PRO A 19 25.11 3.51 23.41
C PRO A 19 24.23 4.28 24.41
N GLY A 20 24.85 5.25 25.07
CA GLY A 20 24.26 5.97 26.20
C GLY A 20 22.93 6.63 25.87
N THR A 21 22.18 6.86 26.94
CA THR A 21 21.04 7.80 27.08
C THR A 21 21.00 8.90 26.02
N GLY A 22 20.42 8.60 24.86
CA GLY A 22 19.83 9.59 23.96
C GLY A 22 18.36 9.64 24.29
N THR A 23 17.86 10.77 24.75
CA THR A 23 16.41 10.97 24.90
C THR A 23 15.79 10.70 23.53
N GLU A 24 14.84 9.77 23.45
CA GLU A 24 14.07 9.55 22.21
C GLU A 24 13.51 10.90 21.75
N PRO A 25 13.62 11.23 20.44
CA PRO A 25 13.14 12.50 19.94
C PRO A 25 11.63 12.62 20.21
N SER A 26 11.21 13.78 20.70
CA SER A 26 9.81 14.12 20.92
C SER A 26 9.04 14.20 19.61
N PHE A 27 7.70 14.12 19.68
CA PHE A 27 6.82 14.27 18.51
C PHE A 27 7.09 15.57 17.75
N ALA A 28 7.25 16.68 18.48
CA ALA A 28 7.57 17.98 17.90
C ALA A 28 8.96 18.01 17.21
N GLU A 29 9.95 17.31 17.75
CA GLU A 29 11.27 17.19 17.11
C GLU A 29 11.21 16.34 15.84
N LEU A 30 10.42 15.27 15.83
CA LEU A 30 10.21 14.43 14.65
C LEU A 30 9.47 15.18 13.54
N LEU A 31 8.39 15.87 13.88
CA LEU A 31 7.66 16.76 12.97
C LEU A 31 8.61 17.84 12.41
N GLY A 32 9.36 18.52 13.29
CA GLY A 32 10.31 19.55 12.90
C GLY A 32 11.37 19.05 11.91
N ARG A 33 11.85 17.81 12.07
CA ARG A 33 12.80 17.17 11.12
C ARG A 33 12.14 16.90 9.76
N ALA A 34 10.92 16.35 9.75
CA ALA A 34 10.18 16.10 8.51
C ALA A 34 9.98 17.39 7.71
N LEU A 35 9.55 18.46 8.39
CA LEU A 35 9.29 19.77 7.77
C LEU A 35 10.55 20.46 7.19
N THR A 36 11.76 19.99 7.50
CA THR A 36 12.97 20.49 6.82
C THR A 36 13.08 20.01 5.37
N GLU A 37 12.33 18.96 5.01
CA GLU A 37 12.29 18.38 3.68
C GLU A 37 10.87 18.52 3.10
N PRO A 38 10.64 19.44 2.13
CA PRO A 38 9.30 19.67 1.58
C PRO A 38 8.77 18.50 0.71
N ASP A 39 9.63 17.61 0.24
CA ASP A 39 9.25 16.45 -0.55
C ASP A 39 8.87 15.26 0.35
N VAL A 40 7.57 14.98 0.43
CA VAL A 40 7.00 13.91 1.28
C VAL A 40 7.43 12.51 0.87
N ASP A 41 7.96 12.34 -0.36
CA ASP A 41 8.41 11.05 -0.88
C ASP A 41 9.85 10.72 -0.44
N GLN A 42 10.53 11.65 0.26
CA GLN A 42 11.88 11.42 0.78
C GLN A 42 11.88 10.48 1.99
N PRO A 43 12.91 9.62 2.15
CA PRO A 43 12.97 8.63 3.25
C PRO A 43 12.86 9.20 4.67
N VAL A 44 13.17 10.49 4.85
CA VAL A 44 13.06 11.17 6.16
C VAL A 44 11.62 11.22 6.66
N TRP A 45 10.63 11.34 5.76
CA TRP A 45 9.21 11.37 6.13
C TRP A 45 8.78 10.02 6.70
N PHE A 46 9.11 8.92 6.02
CA PHE A 46 8.88 7.59 6.55
C PHE A 46 9.59 7.39 7.90
N ALA A 47 10.88 7.69 8.00
CA ALA A 47 11.64 7.48 9.23
C ALA A 47 11.09 8.28 10.44
N THR A 48 10.64 9.51 10.22
CA THR A 48 10.12 10.38 11.30
C THR A 48 8.69 10.02 11.72
N THR A 49 7.81 9.72 10.77
CA THR A 49 6.44 9.24 11.07
C THR A 49 6.46 7.85 11.69
N PHE A 50 7.39 6.98 11.27
CA PHE A 50 7.58 5.66 11.86
C PHE A 50 8.08 5.77 13.31
N ALA A 51 9.14 6.55 13.56
CA ALA A 51 9.58 6.79 14.94
C ALA A 51 8.50 7.45 15.82
N ALA A 52 7.60 8.24 15.24
CA ALA A 52 6.49 8.83 15.98
C ALA A 52 5.43 7.79 16.36
N HIS A 53 5.02 6.91 15.43
CA HIS A 53 3.98 5.90 15.71
C HIS A 53 4.46 4.83 16.71
N GLU A 54 5.73 4.42 16.66
CA GLU A 54 6.30 3.37 17.55
C GLU A 54 6.22 3.72 19.03
N ARG A 55 6.02 5.00 19.36
CA ARG A 55 5.82 5.46 20.74
C ARG A 55 4.55 4.88 21.38
N ASP A 56 3.59 4.41 20.57
CA ASP A 56 2.35 3.74 20.97
C ASP A 56 1.63 4.40 22.16
N ASP A 57 1.52 5.74 22.11
CA ASP A 57 0.92 6.55 23.18
C ASP A 57 -0.37 7.23 22.68
N PRO A 58 -1.51 7.10 23.40
CA PRO A 58 -2.72 7.88 23.13
C PRO A 58 -2.48 9.39 22.99
N ALA A 59 -1.50 9.96 23.70
CA ALA A 59 -1.13 11.37 23.56
C ALA A 59 -0.55 11.68 22.17
N VAL A 60 0.32 10.80 21.64
CA VAL A 60 0.89 10.96 20.28
C VAL A 60 -0.20 10.89 19.22
N ARG A 61 -1.19 9.99 19.39
CA ARG A 61 -2.35 9.91 18.48
C ARG A 61 -3.19 11.19 18.54
N ALA A 62 -3.42 11.73 19.74
CA ALA A 62 -4.15 12.99 19.89
C ALA A 62 -3.39 14.17 19.28
N GLU A 63 -2.07 14.24 19.45
CA GLU A 63 -1.21 15.24 18.80
C GLU A 63 -1.27 15.12 17.26
N ALA A 64 -1.14 13.91 16.72
CA ALA A 64 -1.24 13.65 15.29
C ALA A 64 -2.63 14.02 14.72
N ALA A 65 -3.72 13.69 15.43
CA ALA A 65 -5.07 14.06 15.04
C ALA A 65 -5.30 15.58 15.05
N ALA A 66 -4.69 16.30 16.00
CA ALA A 66 -4.77 17.75 16.06
C ALA A 66 -4.07 18.44 14.87
N LEU A 67 -3.18 17.75 14.16
CA LEU A 67 -2.53 18.31 12.96
C LEU A 67 -3.50 18.51 11.80
N ARG A 68 -4.68 17.87 11.80
CA ARG A 68 -5.74 18.05 10.79
C ARG A 68 -6.10 19.52 10.57
N ASP A 69 -6.15 20.31 11.64
CA ASP A 69 -6.60 21.71 11.59
C ASP A 69 -5.46 22.70 11.29
N ARG A 70 -4.26 22.20 10.95
CA ARG A 70 -3.10 23.03 10.69
C ARG A 70 -3.13 23.59 9.27
N PRO A 71 -2.70 24.85 9.08
CA PRO A 71 -2.74 25.48 7.77
C PRO A 71 -1.74 24.88 6.77
N ASP A 72 -0.65 24.29 7.27
CA ASP A 72 0.38 23.67 6.43
C ASP A 72 -0.03 22.23 6.05
N PRO A 73 -0.18 21.90 4.75
CA PRO A 73 -0.43 20.53 4.31
C PRO A 73 0.66 19.53 4.71
N LEU A 74 1.90 19.97 4.93
CA LEU A 74 2.97 19.06 5.36
C LEU A 74 2.78 18.61 6.81
N GLU A 75 2.32 19.50 7.69
CA GLU A 75 1.93 19.15 9.05
C GLU A 75 0.74 18.18 9.05
N ARG A 76 -0.28 18.48 8.23
CA ARG A 76 -1.45 17.62 8.03
C ARG A 76 -1.06 16.23 7.52
N HIS A 77 -0.18 16.14 6.52
CA HIS A 77 0.35 14.89 6.00
C HIS A 77 1.06 14.09 7.11
N PHE A 78 1.92 14.74 7.91
CA PHE A 78 2.61 14.08 9.02
C PHE A 78 1.62 13.42 9.98
N GLY A 79 0.57 14.16 10.40
CA GLY A 79 -0.46 13.65 11.30
C GLY A 79 -1.22 12.46 10.70
N ALA A 80 -1.68 12.59 9.44
CA ALA A 80 -2.38 11.52 8.74
C ALA A 80 -1.51 10.26 8.59
N GLN A 81 -0.23 10.41 8.26
CA GLN A 81 0.71 9.30 8.09
C GLN A 81 1.01 8.58 9.42
N VAL A 82 1.19 9.33 10.53
CA VAL A 82 1.36 8.72 11.86
C VAL A 82 0.12 7.92 12.27
N LEU A 83 -1.08 8.47 12.05
CA LEU A 83 -2.34 7.79 12.36
C LEU A 83 -2.55 6.54 11.49
N ARG A 84 -2.19 6.60 10.21
CA ARG A 84 -2.23 5.44 9.31
C ARG A 84 -1.28 4.34 9.78
N LEU A 85 -0.05 4.68 10.15
CA LEU A 85 0.90 3.69 10.67
C LEU A 85 0.40 3.06 11.97
N ALA A 86 -0.19 3.86 12.86
CA ALA A 86 -0.80 3.33 14.07
C ALA A 86 -1.94 2.34 13.76
N LEU A 87 -2.72 2.55 12.70
CA LEU A 87 -3.75 1.61 12.24
C LEU A 87 -3.12 0.34 11.64
N LEU A 88 -2.14 0.50 10.76
CA LEU A 88 -1.52 -0.62 10.03
C LEU A 88 -0.76 -1.60 10.94
N TYR A 89 -0.16 -1.08 12.02
CA TYR A 89 0.63 -1.84 12.98
C TYR A 89 -0.09 -2.09 14.31
N ASP A 90 -1.42 -1.91 14.38
CA ASP A 90 -2.15 -2.27 15.59
C ASP A 90 -2.21 -3.79 15.76
N GLU A 91 -1.37 -4.31 16.66
CA GLU A 91 -1.35 -5.73 17.03
C GLU A 91 -2.40 -6.08 18.11
N SER A 92 -3.11 -5.07 18.66
CA SER A 92 -4.01 -5.28 19.80
C SER A 92 -5.28 -6.05 19.43
N GLY A 93 -5.72 -5.94 18.17
CA GLY A 93 -6.95 -6.57 17.67
C GLY A 93 -8.23 -6.06 18.34
N ASP A 94 -8.18 -4.89 18.99
CA ASP A 94 -9.34 -4.24 19.61
C ASP A 94 -9.85 -3.07 18.75
N ASP A 95 -11.04 -3.26 18.16
CA ASP A 95 -11.80 -2.24 17.40
C ASP A 95 -11.94 -0.87 18.12
N SER A 96 -11.73 -0.81 19.44
CA SER A 96 -11.90 0.41 20.24
C SER A 96 -11.04 1.58 19.74
N PHE A 97 -9.92 1.29 19.09
CA PHE A 97 -8.99 2.28 18.53
C PHE A 97 -9.20 2.53 17.03
N GLU A 98 -9.54 1.50 16.25
CA GLU A 98 -9.67 1.61 14.79
C GLU A 98 -10.86 2.47 14.39
N ARG A 99 -12.02 2.27 15.04
CA ARG A 99 -13.26 2.97 14.63
C ARG A 99 -13.15 4.50 14.71
N PRO A 100 -12.62 5.10 15.80
CA PRO A 100 -12.38 6.54 15.86
C PRO A 100 -11.45 7.07 14.75
N ILE A 101 -10.43 6.30 14.35
CA ILE A 101 -9.51 6.71 13.28
C ILE A 101 -10.20 6.66 11.92
N VAL A 102 -11.00 5.62 11.65
CA VAL A 102 -11.79 5.55 10.41
C VAL A 102 -12.76 6.72 10.31
N ASP A 103 -13.50 7.04 11.38
CA ASP A 103 -14.41 8.19 11.40
C ASP A 103 -13.67 9.53 11.20
N LEU A 104 -12.47 9.65 11.79
CA LEU A 104 -11.58 10.79 11.57
C LEU A 104 -11.13 10.88 10.11
N PHE A 105 -10.66 9.77 9.51
CA PHE A 105 -10.19 9.77 8.12
C PHE A 105 -11.31 10.03 7.13
N LEU A 106 -12.51 9.49 7.35
CA LEU A 106 -13.68 9.78 6.52
C LEU A 106 -14.04 11.26 6.56
N SER A 107 -14.11 11.84 7.76
CA SER A 107 -14.44 13.26 7.90
C SER A 107 -13.32 14.19 7.40
N TRP A 108 -12.05 13.79 7.52
CA TRP A 108 -10.90 14.57 7.04
C TRP A 108 -10.80 14.51 5.51
N ALA A 109 -10.88 13.32 4.91
CA ALA A 109 -10.82 13.15 3.46
C ALA A 109 -11.97 13.86 2.72
N ALA A 110 -13.11 14.08 3.37
CA ALA A 110 -14.24 14.82 2.80
C ALA A 110 -13.96 16.32 2.63
N GLU A 111 -13.01 16.88 3.36
CA GLU A 111 -12.69 18.33 3.39
C GLU A 111 -11.28 18.63 2.88
N GLU A 112 -10.43 17.63 2.74
CA GLU A 112 -9.04 17.79 2.34
C GLU A 112 -8.89 17.97 0.83
N GLU A 113 -8.16 19.01 0.44
CA GLU A 113 -7.91 19.35 -0.96
C GLU A 113 -6.48 19.02 -1.40
N ASP A 114 -5.53 18.93 -0.46
CA ASP A 114 -4.12 18.70 -0.79
C ASP A 114 -3.88 17.21 -1.10
N PRO A 115 -3.44 16.86 -2.33
CA PRO A 115 -3.23 15.48 -2.71
C PRO A 115 -2.24 14.73 -1.82
N ARG A 116 -1.23 15.42 -1.27
CA ARG A 116 -0.22 14.80 -0.40
C ARG A 116 -0.83 14.34 0.92
N VAL A 117 -1.85 15.03 1.41
CA VAL A 117 -2.59 14.62 2.61
C VAL A 117 -3.61 13.54 2.26
N MET A 118 -4.23 13.62 1.07
CA MET A 118 -5.17 12.60 0.61
C MET A 118 -4.54 11.20 0.46
N ARG A 119 -3.25 11.10 0.14
CA ARG A 119 -2.52 9.83 0.04
C ARG A 119 -2.59 8.99 1.33
N PRO A 120 -2.07 9.44 2.49
CA PRO A 120 -2.15 8.66 3.74
C PRO A 120 -3.59 8.47 4.22
N LEU A 121 -4.49 9.44 4.00
CA LEU A 121 -5.91 9.28 4.38
C LEU A 121 -6.58 8.15 3.60
N THR A 122 -6.42 8.13 2.28
CA THR A 122 -7.01 7.09 1.42
C THR A 122 -6.38 5.74 1.68
N ALA A 123 -5.07 5.72 1.87
CA ALA A 123 -4.36 4.50 2.19
C ALA A 123 -4.77 3.94 3.55
N GLY A 124 -4.95 4.78 4.56
CA GLY A 124 -5.48 4.35 5.85
C GLY A 124 -6.92 3.83 5.79
N LEU A 125 -7.78 4.45 4.98
CA LEU A 125 -9.13 3.94 4.72
C LEU A 125 -9.10 2.56 4.02
N ALA A 126 -8.15 2.34 3.11
CA ALA A 126 -7.94 1.06 2.46
C ALA A 126 -7.38 0.01 3.43
N ASP A 127 -6.40 0.39 4.27
CA ASP A 127 -5.75 -0.48 5.26
C ASP A 127 -6.76 -0.92 6.36
N ALA A 128 -7.72 -0.07 6.71
CA ALA A 128 -8.76 -0.37 7.71
C ALA A 128 -9.70 -1.52 7.32
N LEU A 129 -9.91 -1.73 6.02
CA LEU A 129 -10.92 -2.66 5.49
C LEU A 129 -12.33 -2.50 6.10
N ASP A 130 -12.65 -1.31 6.59
CA ASP A 130 -13.94 -0.99 7.19
C ASP A 130 -14.99 -0.74 6.09
N PRO A 131 -16.14 -1.45 6.09
CA PRO A 131 -17.19 -1.25 5.08
C PRO A 131 -17.71 0.19 5.00
N ARG A 132 -17.60 0.99 6.07
CA ARG A 132 -17.98 2.41 6.06
C ARG A 132 -17.13 3.24 5.11
N ALA A 133 -15.93 2.79 4.76
CA ALA A 133 -15.03 3.46 3.85
C ALA A 133 -15.33 3.21 2.36
N GLU A 134 -16.11 2.18 2.03
CA GLU A 134 -16.31 1.73 0.65
C GLU A 134 -16.84 2.84 -0.26
N GLN A 135 -17.87 3.58 0.18
CA GLN A 135 -18.43 4.69 -0.60
C GLN A 135 -17.42 5.82 -0.84
N ALA A 136 -16.55 6.10 0.14
CA ALA A 136 -15.49 7.09 0.01
C ALA A 136 -14.42 6.60 -0.97
N LEU A 137 -14.00 5.34 -0.87
CA LEU A 137 -13.06 4.71 -1.80
C LEU A 137 -13.60 4.73 -3.24
N HIS A 138 -14.88 4.44 -3.44
CA HIS A 138 -15.56 4.57 -4.74
C HIS A 138 -15.55 5.99 -5.31
N THR A 139 -15.50 7.01 -4.46
CA THR A 139 -15.34 8.40 -4.92
C THR A 139 -13.88 8.68 -5.28
N LEU A 140 -12.94 8.16 -4.49
CA LEU A 140 -11.51 8.42 -4.59
C LEU A 140 -10.84 7.72 -5.78
N ILE A 141 -11.44 6.70 -6.39
CA ILE A 141 -10.96 6.14 -7.67
C ILE A 141 -11.00 7.18 -8.82
N HIS A 142 -11.65 8.32 -8.64
CA HIS A 142 -11.71 9.41 -9.62
C HIS A 142 -10.84 10.61 -9.23
N HIS A 143 -10.02 10.48 -8.19
CA HIS A 143 -9.17 11.56 -7.69
C HIS A 143 -8.09 11.96 -8.74
N PRO A 144 -7.72 13.25 -8.87
CA PRO A 144 -6.71 13.70 -9.84
C PRO A 144 -5.31 13.08 -9.60
N ASP A 145 -4.94 12.87 -8.34
CA ASP A 145 -3.66 12.24 -7.98
C ASP A 145 -3.72 10.71 -8.14
N PRO A 146 -2.79 10.10 -8.90
CA PRO A 146 -2.79 8.67 -9.19
C PRO A 146 -2.52 7.79 -7.98
N GLU A 147 -1.76 8.27 -6.99
CA GLU A 147 -1.46 7.48 -5.79
C GLU A 147 -2.72 7.36 -4.93
N VAL A 148 -3.53 8.42 -4.83
CA VAL A 148 -4.86 8.35 -4.20
C VAL A 148 -5.75 7.34 -4.92
N ARG A 149 -5.79 7.35 -6.27
CA ARG A 149 -6.57 6.36 -7.04
C ARG A 149 -6.08 4.94 -6.78
N CYS A 150 -4.75 4.74 -6.71
CA CYS A 150 -4.12 3.46 -6.45
C CYS A 150 -4.52 2.89 -5.08
N TRP A 151 -4.45 3.70 -4.02
CA TRP A 151 -4.92 3.31 -2.69
C TRP A 151 -6.42 3.03 -2.67
N ALA A 152 -7.22 3.84 -3.35
CA ALA A 152 -8.66 3.65 -3.44
C ALA A 152 -9.02 2.29 -4.07
N ILE A 153 -8.38 1.93 -5.19
CA ILE A 153 -8.62 0.62 -5.81
C ILE A 153 -8.05 -0.53 -4.95
N SER A 154 -6.97 -0.29 -4.19
CA SER A 154 -6.45 -1.27 -3.23
C SER A 154 -7.51 -1.65 -2.18
N GLY A 155 -8.16 -0.66 -1.56
CA GLY A 155 -9.21 -0.89 -0.57
C GLY A 155 -10.44 -1.61 -1.12
N LEU A 156 -10.70 -1.51 -2.44
CA LEU A 156 -11.80 -2.20 -3.11
C LEU A 156 -11.45 -3.63 -3.58
N THR A 157 -10.25 -4.13 -3.30
CA THR A 157 -9.81 -5.48 -3.73
C THR A 157 -10.65 -6.58 -3.11
N SER A 158 -10.95 -6.51 -1.81
CA SER A 158 -11.75 -7.54 -1.11
C SER A 158 -13.23 -7.56 -1.57
N PRO A 159 -13.92 -6.41 -1.68
CA PRO A 159 -15.25 -6.34 -2.32
C PRO A 159 -15.25 -6.87 -3.76
N ALA A 160 -14.24 -6.53 -4.57
CA ALA A 160 -14.12 -7.04 -5.93
C ALA A 160 -13.93 -8.57 -5.96
N ALA A 161 -13.08 -9.12 -5.08
CA ALA A 161 -12.90 -10.57 -4.93
C ALA A 161 -14.19 -11.28 -4.52
N SER A 162 -15.01 -10.63 -3.68
CA SER A 162 -16.33 -11.12 -3.25
C SER A 162 -17.40 -11.03 -4.36
N GLY A 163 -17.07 -10.41 -5.49
CA GLY A 163 -17.95 -10.29 -6.65
C GLY A 163 -18.92 -9.12 -6.58
N GLU A 164 -18.65 -8.12 -5.74
CA GLU A 164 -19.49 -6.95 -5.62
C GLU A 164 -19.50 -6.15 -6.93
N PRO A 165 -20.67 -5.88 -7.54
CA PRO A 165 -20.74 -5.32 -8.89
C PRO A 165 -20.04 -3.97 -9.04
N GLU A 166 -20.13 -3.10 -8.03
CA GLU A 166 -19.56 -1.76 -8.09
C GLU A 166 -18.03 -1.80 -7.99
N ALA A 167 -17.49 -2.59 -7.04
CA ALA A 167 -16.04 -2.81 -6.91
C ALA A 167 -15.44 -3.50 -8.14
N LEU A 168 -16.14 -4.49 -8.71
CA LEU A 168 -15.74 -5.11 -9.98
C LEU A 168 -15.70 -4.11 -11.13
N ALA A 169 -16.74 -3.28 -11.25
CA ALA A 169 -16.80 -2.26 -12.29
C ALA A 169 -15.68 -1.22 -12.13
N ALA A 170 -15.38 -0.82 -10.89
CA ALA A 170 -14.26 0.06 -10.57
C ALA A 170 -12.92 -0.56 -10.98
N ALA A 171 -12.64 -1.81 -10.57
CA ALA A 171 -11.42 -2.53 -10.95
C ALA A 171 -11.27 -2.66 -12.47
N LEU A 172 -12.34 -3.03 -13.17
CA LEU A 172 -12.35 -3.11 -14.63
C LEU A 172 -12.07 -1.75 -15.29
N ALA A 173 -12.65 -0.66 -14.78
CA ALA A 173 -12.39 0.69 -15.30
C ALA A 173 -10.92 1.09 -15.09
N CYS A 174 -10.36 0.84 -13.90
CA CYS A 174 -8.98 1.19 -13.55
C CYS A 174 -7.92 0.42 -14.36
N THR A 175 -8.25 -0.70 -15.03
CA THR A 175 -7.33 -1.35 -16.00
C THR A 175 -6.96 -0.46 -17.19
N ARG A 176 -7.67 0.65 -17.39
CA ARG A 176 -7.44 1.64 -18.46
C ARG A 176 -7.01 3.00 -17.92
N ASP A 177 -6.62 3.07 -16.64
CA ASP A 177 -6.16 4.31 -16.03
C ASP A 177 -4.91 4.86 -16.76
N PRO A 178 -4.76 6.18 -16.93
CA PRO A 178 -3.55 6.75 -17.52
C PRO A 178 -2.27 6.39 -16.75
N ASP A 179 -2.36 6.16 -15.45
CA ASP A 179 -1.23 5.83 -14.60
C ASP A 179 -0.99 4.31 -14.50
N ALA A 180 0.25 3.89 -14.72
CA ALA A 180 0.62 2.48 -14.75
C ALA A 180 0.47 1.78 -13.39
N ALA A 181 0.71 2.47 -12.27
CA ALA A 181 0.55 1.90 -10.94
C ALA A 181 -0.92 1.62 -10.63
N VAL A 182 -1.82 2.50 -11.06
CA VAL A 182 -3.28 2.28 -10.93
C VAL A 182 -3.73 1.09 -11.78
N ARG A 183 -3.24 0.96 -13.03
CA ARG A 183 -3.51 -0.20 -13.88
C ARG A 183 -2.98 -1.51 -13.29
N GLU A 184 -1.79 -1.47 -12.70
CA GLU A 184 -1.20 -2.61 -12.01
C GLU A 184 -2.07 -3.04 -10.82
N GLN A 185 -2.45 -2.09 -9.97
CA GLN A 185 -3.29 -2.36 -8.81
C GLN A 185 -4.68 -2.89 -9.21
N ALA A 186 -5.24 -2.39 -10.32
CA ALA A 186 -6.47 -2.94 -10.90
C ALA A 186 -6.30 -4.41 -11.32
N CYS A 187 -5.17 -4.78 -11.94
CA CYS A 187 -4.88 -6.18 -12.26
C CYS A 187 -4.77 -7.06 -11.00
N ARG A 188 -4.20 -6.54 -9.91
CA ARG A 188 -4.17 -7.23 -8.61
C ARG A 188 -5.59 -7.46 -8.09
N ALA A 189 -6.44 -6.43 -8.09
CA ALA A 189 -7.84 -6.52 -7.67
C ALA A 189 -8.65 -7.55 -8.49
N LEU A 190 -8.37 -7.68 -9.78
CA LEU A 190 -9.06 -8.64 -10.67
C LEU A 190 -8.55 -10.09 -10.56
N THR A 191 -7.40 -10.31 -9.92
CA THR A 191 -6.79 -11.66 -9.83
C THR A 191 -7.65 -12.62 -9.03
N GLY A 192 -8.18 -12.17 -7.89
CA GLY A 192 -9.06 -12.97 -7.02
C GLY A 192 -10.55 -12.81 -7.33
N SER A 193 -10.93 -12.08 -8.38
CA SER A 193 -12.31 -11.70 -8.63
C SER A 193 -13.01 -12.60 -9.67
N PRO A 194 -14.36 -12.66 -9.66
CA PRO A 194 -15.11 -13.39 -10.68
C PRO A 194 -15.16 -12.69 -12.05
N ALA A 195 -14.41 -11.59 -12.26
CA ALA A 195 -14.35 -10.91 -13.56
C ALA A 195 -13.88 -11.88 -14.67
N PRO A 196 -14.31 -11.71 -15.93
CA PRO A 196 -13.82 -12.53 -17.03
C PRO A 196 -12.29 -12.44 -17.19
N ALA A 197 -11.63 -13.56 -17.42
CA ALA A 197 -10.16 -13.61 -17.59
C ALA A 197 -9.68 -12.74 -18.76
N ASP A 198 -10.55 -12.44 -19.73
CA ASP A 198 -10.26 -11.53 -20.84
C ASP A 198 -9.84 -10.12 -20.39
N ALA A 199 -10.32 -9.66 -19.23
CA ALA A 199 -9.91 -8.38 -18.66
C ALA A 199 -8.41 -8.36 -18.32
N LEU A 200 -7.90 -9.41 -17.68
CA LEU A 200 -6.48 -9.57 -17.39
C LEU A 200 -5.70 -9.85 -18.70
N ALA A 201 -6.24 -10.65 -19.61
CA ALA A 201 -5.57 -10.95 -20.89
C ALA A 201 -5.33 -9.69 -21.74
N ALA A 202 -6.25 -8.72 -21.71
CA ALA A 202 -6.06 -7.44 -22.40
C ALA A 202 -4.87 -6.63 -21.86
N CYS A 203 -4.49 -6.84 -20.59
CA CYS A 203 -3.37 -6.15 -19.94
C CYS A 203 -2.00 -6.78 -20.24
N LEU A 204 -1.95 -7.95 -20.90
CA LEU A 204 -0.69 -8.61 -21.27
C LEU A 204 0.12 -7.84 -22.32
N THR A 205 -0.50 -6.88 -23.01
CA THR A 205 0.15 -6.00 -24.00
C THR A 205 0.32 -4.57 -23.49
N ASP A 206 0.16 -4.33 -22.18
CA ASP A 206 0.38 -3.00 -21.58
C ASP A 206 1.81 -2.51 -21.83
N GLU A 207 2.00 -1.20 -21.92
CA GLU A 207 3.32 -0.57 -22.08
C GLU A 207 4.23 -0.80 -20.86
N ALA A 208 3.64 -0.82 -19.66
CA ALA A 208 4.35 -0.99 -18.41
C ALA A 208 4.56 -2.47 -18.11
N GLU A 209 5.81 -2.85 -17.84
CA GLU A 209 6.15 -4.24 -17.52
C GLU A 209 5.41 -4.75 -16.28
N ALA A 210 5.34 -3.93 -15.23
CA ALA A 210 4.68 -4.31 -13.99
C ALA A 210 3.19 -4.67 -14.19
N VAL A 211 2.49 -3.95 -15.08
CA VAL A 211 1.11 -4.27 -15.47
C VAL A 211 1.04 -5.61 -16.21
N ARG A 212 1.89 -5.81 -17.23
CA ARG A 212 1.94 -7.08 -17.98
C ARG A 212 2.22 -8.28 -17.08
N VAL A 213 3.19 -8.15 -16.17
CA VAL A 213 3.61 -9.21 -15.25
C VAL A 213 2.50 -9.51 -14.24
N THR A 214 1.90 -8.49 -13.65
CA THR A 214 0.79 -8.65 -12.70
C THR A 214 -0.42 -9.32 -13.36
N ALA A 215 -0.78 -8.91 -14.57
CA ALA A 215 -1.83 -9.55 -15.35
C ALA A 215 -1.50 -11.02 -15.66
N ALA A 216 -0.25 -11.33 -16.01
CA ALA A 216 0.21 -12.69 -16.27
C ALA A 216 0.17 -13.57 -15.02
N ILE A 217 0.58 -13.05 -13.86
CA ILE A 217 0.44 -13.73 -12.56
C ILE A 217 -1.05 -13.99 -12.28
N GLY A 218 -1.90 -12.97 -12.45
CA GLY A 218 -3.34 -13.11 -12.20
C GLY A 218 -4.01 -14.18 -13.07
N LEU A 219 -3.65 -14.26 -14.36
CA LEU A 219 -4.11 -15.33 -15.25
C LEU A 219 -3.62 -16.70 -14.82
N PHE A 220 -2.35 -16.81 -14.44
CA PHE A 220 -1.74 -18.06 -14.01
C PHE A 220 -2.44 -18.64 -12.78
N LEU A 221 -2.73 -17.79 -11.78
CA LEU A 221 -3.46 -18.17 -10.56
C LEU A 221 -4.92 -18.54 -10.82
N ARG A 222 -5.44 -18.19 -11.99
CA ARG A 222 -6.79 -18.54 -12.46
C ARG A 222 -6.78 -19.72 -13.43
N ASP A 223 -5.68 -20.46 -13.49
CA ASP A 223 -5.48 -21.58 -14.41
C ASP A 223 -5.56 -21.23 -15.91
N ASP A 224 -5.35 -19.96 -16.26
CA ASP A 224 -5.28 -19.49 -17.65
C ASP A 224 -3.81 -19.44 -18.11
N THR A 225 -3.53 -19.92 -19.32
CA THR A 225 -2.15 -20.04 -19.85
C THR A 225 -1.73 -18.85 -20.72
N ARG A 226 -2.63 -17.90 -21.00
CA ARG A 226 -2.33 -16.76 -21.88
C ARG A 226 -1.19 -15.88 -21.36
N GLY A 227 -0.96 -15.87 -20.05
CA GLY A 227 0.14 -15.14 -19.40
C GLY A 227 1.48 -15.89 -19.34
N ASP A 228 1.53 -17.19 -19.63
CA ASP A 228 2.72 -18.02 -19.36
C ASP A 228 3.96 -17.57 -20.12
N ALA A 229 3.79 -17.06 -21.34
CA ALA A 229 4.90 -16.53 -22.13
C ALA A 229 5.55 -15.30 -21.46
N VAL A 230 4.74 -14.43 -20.84
CA VAL A 230 5.25 -13.28 -20.08
C VAL A 230 6.01 -13.74 -18.84
N LEU A 231 5.46 -14.69 -18.09
CA LEU A 231 6.11 -15.22 -16.90
C LEU A 231 7.44 -15.94 -17.22
N ARG A 232 7.50 -16.69 -18.34
CA ARG A 232 8.75 -17.30 -18.82
C ARG A 232 9.79 -16.26 -19.23
N ALA A 233 9.37 -15.16 -19.86
CA ALA A 233 10.27 -14.13 -20.34
C ALA A 233 11.00 -13.39 -19.20
N LEU A 234 10.44 -13.39 -17.98
CA LEU A 234 11.11 -12.85 -16.80
C LEU A 234 12.34 -13.67 -16.39
N GLY A 235 12.41 -14.95 -16.77
CA GLY A 235 13.44 -15.86 -16.30
C GLY A 235 13.34 -16.12 -14.79
N PRO A 236 14.44 -16.55 -14.14
CA PRO A 236 14.49 -16.74 -12.71
C PRO A 236 14.19 -15.44 -11.95
N VAL A 237 13.14 -15.44 -11.12
CA VAL A 237 12.81 -14.32 -10.24
C VAL A 237 13.57 -14.48 -8.93
N GLU A 238 14.66 -13.73 -8.78
CA GLU A 238 15.52 -13.71 -7.58
C GLU A 238 14.95 -12.81 -6.47
N GLU A 239 15.48 -12.92 -5.25
CA GLU A 239 15.01 -12.22 -4.04
C GLU A 239 14.99 -10.68 -4.19
N GLY A 240 15.93 -10.12 -4.95
CA GLY A 240 15.97 -8.68 -5.24
C GLY A 240 15.00 -8.21 -6.34
N SER A 241 14.25 -9.11 -6.97
CA SER A 241 13.27 -8.72 -8.00
C SER A 241 12.05 -8.05 -7.38
N PRO A 242 11.50 -6.99 -7.98
CA PRO A 242 10.23 -6.40 -7.52
C PRO A 242 9.05 -7.40 -7.58
N TYR A 243 9.19 -8.47 -8.37
CA TYR A 243 8.16 -9.49 -8.50
C TYR A 243 8.34 -10.66 -7.52
N TYR A 244 9.42 -10.71 -6.73
CA TYR A 244 9.76 -11.87 -5.90
C TYR A 244 8.61 -12.33 -4.99
N GLY A 245 7.98 -11.37 -4.29
CA GLY A 245 6.85 -11.65 -3.41
C GLY A 245 5.62 -12.14 -4.18
N ALA A 246 5.25 -11.46 -5.26
CA ALA A 246 4.09 -11.85 -6.08
C ALA A 246 4.30 -13.22 -6.75
N PHE A 247 5.53 -13.54 -7.13
CA PHE A 247 5.89 -14.82 -7.74
C PHE A 247 5.83 -15.99 -6.76
N HIS A 248 5.78 -15.75 -5.44
CA HIS A 248 5.61 -16.81 -4.46
C HIS A 248 4.37 -17.65 -4.78
N GLN A 249 3.24 -17.02 -5.11
CA GLN A 249 2.00 -17.73 -5.43
C GLN A 249 2.13 -18.55 -6.72
N VAL A 250 2.90 -18.07 -7.70
CA VAL A 250 3.21 -18.82 -8.94
C VAL A 250 4.06 -20.06 -8.62
N ARG A 251 5.10 -19.93 -7.78
CA ARG A 251 6.01 -21.04 -7.42
C ARG A 251 5.29 -22.20 -6.72
N TYR A 252 4.32 -21.88 -5.88
CA TYR A 252 3.57 -22.86 -5.08
C TYR A 252 2.18 -23.17 -5.63
N HIS A 253 1.89 -22.72 -6.85
CA HIS A 253 0.63 -23.04 -7.51
C HIS A 253 0.55 -24.53 -7.87
N HIS A 254 -0.67 -25.07 -7.95
CA HIS A 254 -0.88 -26.49 -8.27
C HIS A 254 -0.43 -26.85 -9.70
N ARG A 255 -0.61 -25.90 -10.64
CA ARG A 255 -0.08 -26.00 -12.01
C ARG A 255 1.35 -25.49 -12.04
N ALA A 256 2.24 -26.24 -12.66
CA ALA A 256 3.60 -25.79 -12.95
C ALA A 256 3.62 -24.81 -14.13
N LEU A 257 4.43 -23.75 -14.03
CA LEU A 257 4.78 -22.93 -15.18
C LEU A 257 5.67 -23.77 -16.11
N SER A 258 5.05 -24.35 -17.13
CA SER A 258 5.77 -25.19 -18.08
C SER A 258 6.87 -24.38 -18.74
N THR A 259 8.10 -24.91 -18.75
CA THR A 259 9.27 -24.35 -19.43
C THR A 259 9.18 -24.47 -20.97
N ALA A 260 7.96 -24.52 -21.51
CA ALA A 260 7.54 -25.25 -22.72
C ALA A 260 8.48 -25.25 -23.93
N ASP A 261 8.50 -26.42 -24.60
CA ASP A 261 8.96 -26.82 -25.95
C ASP A 261 9.84 -25.85 -26.76
#